data_AF-A0A699WRY6-F1
#
_entry.id   AF-A0A699WRY6-F1
#
_cell.length_a   1.000
_cell.length_b   1.000
_cell.length_c   1.000
_cell.angle_alpha   90.00
_cell.angle_beta   90.00
_cell.angle_gamma   90.00
#
_symmetry.space_group_name_H-M   'P 1'
#
loop_
_entity.id
_entity.type
_entity.pdbx_description
1 polymer ?
#
loop_
_entity_poly.entity_id
_entity_poly.type
_entity_poly.pdbx_seq_one_letter_code
_entity_poly.pdbx_strand_id
1 'polypeptide(L)'
;NGNLVAVRAEGNAAGHNENQIRCYNCREVGHFSRDCTVSPRRRDAAYLQTQLLIAQKEEAGIQLQAEEYDLMAAAADLDEIEEVNANCILMGNLQQASSSGTQTDSTPVYDTDGSAE
;
A
#
# COMPACT_ATOMS: atom_id res chain seq x y z
N ASN A 1 -63.63 -12.62 28.91
CA ASN A 1 -63.70 -11.72 27.74
C ASN A 1 -62.32 -11.14 27.46
N GLY A 2 -61.44 -11.95 26.86
CA GLY A 2 -60.12 -11.51 26.42
C GLY A 2 -60.13 -11.45 24.90
N ASN A 3 -60.06 -10.26 24.33
CA ASN A 3 -60.06 -10.04 22.89
C ASN A 3 -58.68 -10.42 22.33
N LEU A 4 -58.56 -11.60 21.73
CA LEU A 4 -57.40 -12.00 20.92
C LEU A 4 -57.43 -11.18 19.64
N VAL A 5 -56.70 -10.06 19.64
CA VAL A 5 -56.46 -9.27 18.44
C VAL A 5 -55.60 -10.13 17.51
N ALA A 6 -56.23 -10.77 16.54
CA ALA A 6 -55.55 -11.48 15.46
C ALA A 6 -54.78 -10.46 14.62
N VAL A 7 -53.45 -10.51 14.70
CA VAL A 7 -52.56 -9.77 13.78
C VAL A 7 -52.84 -10.30 12.37
N ARG A 8 -53.19 -9.39 11.47
CA ARG A 8 -53.47 -9.70 10.07
C ARG A 8 -52.18 -10.18 9.40
N ALA A 9 -52.09 -11.46 9.10
CA ALA A 9 -51.01 -12.01 8.27
C ALA A 9 -51.31 -11.65 6.79
N GLU A 10 -50.86 -10.48 6.35
CA GLU A 10 -50.83 -10.12 4.93
C GLU A 10 -49.61 -10.81 4.29
N GLY A 11 -49.79 -12.06 3.88
CA GLY A 11 -48.77 -12.87 3.23
C GLY A 11 -48.92 -12.92 1.71
N ASN A 12 -48.03 -12.24 1.00
CA ASN A 12 -47.78 -12.49 -0.42
C ASN A 12 -47.07 -13.86 -0.52
N ALA A 13 -47.84 -14.94 -0.73
CA ALA A 13 -47.34 -16.31 -0.77
C ALA A 13 -46.55 -16.61 -2.06
N ALA A 14 -45.36 -16.02 -2.20
CA ALA A 14 -44.38 -16.42 -3.20
C ALA A 14 -43.51 -17.55 -2.61
N GLY A 15 -43.98 -18.80 -2.69
CA GLY A 15 -43.16 -20.03 -2.71
C GLY A 15 -42.14 -20.32 -1.59
N HIS A 16 -42.00 -19.49 -0.56
CA HIS A 16 -41.04 -19.69 0.52
C HIS A 16 -41.65 -20.56 1.61
N ASN A 17 -41.14 -21.77 1.73
CA ASN A 17 -41.34 -22.63 2.88
C ASN A 17 -40.77 -21.93 4.13
N GLU A 18 -41.58 -21.84 5.18
CA GLU A 18 -41.29 -21.16 6.46
C GLU A 18 -39.90 -21.55 7.00
N ASN A 19 -39.55 -22.83 6.84
CA ASN A 19 -38.25 -23.42 7.23
C ASN A 19 -37.03 -22.94 6.43
N GLN A 20 -37.20 -22.21 5.32
CA GLN A 20 -36.12 -21.63 4.50
C GLN A 20 -35.96 -20.12 4.69
N ILE A 21 -36.89 -19.44 5.39
CA ILE A 21 -36.83 -17.99 5.57
C ILE A 21 -35.79 -17.67 6.65
N ARG A 22 -34.63 -17.13 6.26
CA ARG A 22 -33.58 -16.69 7.18
C ARG A 22 -33.83 -15.25 7.63
N CYS A 23 -33.88 -15.05 8.95
CA CYS A 23 -33.87 -13.74 9.57
C CYS A 23 -32.44 -13.18 9.62
N TYR A 24 -32.21 -12.01 9.02
CA TYR A 24 -30.88 -11.37 9.04
C TYR A 24 -30.59 -10.62 10.34
N ASN A 25 -31.61 -10.36 11.16
CA ASN A 25 -31.44 -9.67 12.45
C ASN A 25 -30.90 -10.60 13.54
N CYS A 26 -31.45 -11.81 13.68
CA CYS A 26 -31.03 -12.81 14.68
C CYS A 26 -30.26 -14.01 14.09
N ARG A 27 -30.20 -14.15 12.76
CA ARG A 27 -29.59 -15.27 12.01
C ARG A 27 -30.32 -16.62 12.11
N GLU A 28 -31.50 -16.65 12.73
CA GLU A 28 -32.36 -17.83 12.81
C GLU A 28 -33.18 -18.02 11.53
N VAL A 29 -33.72 -19.22 11.36
CA VAL A 29 -34.66 -19.55 10.26
C VAL A 29 -36.08 -19.65 10.80
N GLY A 30 -37.08 -19.47 9.95
CA GLY A 30 -38.49 -19.59 10.33
C GLY A 30 -39.31 -18.30 10.22
N HIS A 31 -38.67 -17.13 10.08
CA HIS A 31 -39.37 -15.84 10.02
C HIS A 31 -38.62 -14.79 9.21
N PHE A 32 -39.35 -13.81 8.67
CA PHE A 32 -38.74 -12.66 8.01
C PHE A 32 -38.12 -11.71 9.04
N SER A 33 -37.06 -11.00 8.65
CA SER A 33 -36.43 -9.99 9.52
C SER A 33 -37.39 -8.93 10.06
N ARG A 34 -38.47 -8.62 9.33
CA ARG A 34 -39.51 -7.65 9.73
C ARG A 34 -40.38 -8.14 10.90
N ASP A 35 -40.51 -9.45 11.05
CA ASP A 35 -41.34 -10.11 12.07
C ASP A 35 -40.49 -10.59 13.26
N CYS A 36 -39.20 -10.27 13.26
CA CYS A 36 -38.27 -10.68 14.30
C CYS A 36 -38.60 -9.98 15.63
N THR A 37 -38.95 -10.77 16.63
CA THR A 37 -39.24 -10.30 18.00
C THR A 37 -37.98 -10.14 18.84
N VAL A 38 -36.90 -10.82 18.45
CA VAL A 38 -35.56 -10.58 19.01
C VAL A 38 -35.18 -9.16 18.63
N SER A 39 -34.84 -8.33 19.62
CA SER A 39 -34.34 -6.99 19.34
C SER A 39 -33.18 -7.11 18.35
N PRO A 40 -33.24 -6.45 17.17
CA PRO A 40 -32.10 -6.39 16.27
C PRO A 40 -30.91 -5.97 17.11
N ARG A 41 -29.73 -6.61 16.95
CA ARG A 41 -28.54 -6.30 17.77
C ARG A 41 -28.43 -4.79 17.91
N ARG A 42 -28.89 -4.25 19.04
CA ARG A 42 -28.85 -2.81 19.23
C ARG A 42 -27.37 -2.51 19.27
N ARG A 43 -26.92 -1.69 18.33
CA ARG A 43 -25.57 -1.16 18.34
C ARG A 43 -25.52 -0.24 19.55
N ASP A 44 -25.27 -0.84 20.70
CA ASP A 44 -25.07 -0.10 21.92
C ASP A 44 -23.78 0.72 21.80
N ALA A 45 -23.60 1.65 22.74
CA ALA A 45 -22.44 2.53 22.72
C ALA A 45 -21.13 1.71 22.76
N ALA A 46 -21.12 0.58 23.47
CA ALA A 46 -19.96 -0.30 23.57
C ALA A 46 -19.59 -0.92 22.21
N TYR A 47 -20.58 -1.47 21.48
CA TYR A 47 -20.38 -2.02 20.15
C TYR A 47 -19.89 -0.96 19.15
N LEU A 48 -20.50 0.23 19.15
CA LEU A 48 -20.08 1.31 18.26
C LEU A 48 -18.66 1.78 18.58
N GLN A 49 -18.32 1.89 19.86
CA GLN A 49 -16.97 2.27 20.30
C GLN A 49 -15.93 1.25 19.83
N THR A 50 -16.22 -0.05 19.97
CA THR A 50 -15.32 -1.10 19.50
C THR A 50 -15.17 -1.07 17.98
N GLN A 51 -16.24 -0.90 17.22
CA GLN A 51 -16.16 -0.81 15.76
C GLN A 51 -15.34 0.40 15.28
N LEU A 52 -15.48 1.55 15.94
CA LEU A 52 -14.67 2.74 15.64
C LEU A 52 -13.19 2.49 15.91
N LEU A 53 -12.86 1.86 17.05
CA LEU A 53 -11.49 1.56 17.41
C LEU A 53 -10.85 0.57 16.41
N ILE A 54 -11.61 -0.40 15.91
CA ILE A 54 -11.15 -1.32 14.87
C ILE A 54 -10.86 -0.54 13.58
N ALA A 55 -11.79 0.29 13.12
CA ALA A 55 -11.63 1.06 11.90
C ALA A 55 -10.40 2.01 11.97
N GLN A 56 -10.19 2.68 13.10
CA GLN A 56 -9.02 3.55 13.29
C GLN A 56 -7.69 2.80 13.20
N LYS A 57 -7.64 1.57 13.74
CA LYS A 57 -6.44 0.73 13.66
C LYS A 57 -6.18 0.23 12.24
N GLU A 58 -7.23 -0.15 11.52
CA GLU A 58 -7.14 -0.54 10.12
C GLU A 58 -6.65 0.63 9.25
N GLU A 59 -7.21 1.83 9.46
CA GLU A 59 -6.80 3.05 8.75
C GLU A 59 -5.34 3.42 9.02
N ALA A 60 -4.90 3.37 10.28
CA ALA A 60 -3.50 3.57 10.62
C ALA A 60 -2.57 2.52 9.98
N GLY A 61 -3.02 1.26 9.90
CA GLY A 61 -2.29 0.20 9.21
C GLY A 61 -2.14 0.47 7.71
N ILE A 62 -3.20 0.94 7.05
CA ILE A 62 -3.17 1.32 5.63
C ILE A 62 -2.22 2.49 5.39
N GLN A 63 -2.25 3.51 6.26
CA GLN A 63 -1.38 4.67 6.14
C GLN A 63 0.10 4.30 6.27
N LEU A 64 0.44 3.45 7.25
CA LEU A 64 1.80 2.97 7.45
C LEU A 64 2.28 2.14 6.25
N GLN A 65 1.41 1.31 5.69
CA GLN A 65 1.77 0.49 4.54
C GLN A 65 2.00 1.31 3.27
N ALA A 66 1.27 2.41 3.08
CA ALA A 66 1.52 3.35 1.99
C ALA A 66 2.90 4.02 2.16
N GLU A 67 3.23 4.49 3.37
CA GLU A 67 4.53 5.13 3.64
C GLU A 67 5.70 4.15 3.49
N GLU A 68 5.53 2.89 3.90
CA GLU A 68 6.52 1.83 3.66
C GLU A 68 6.75 1.60 2.16
N TYR A 69 5.69 1.57 1.36
CA TYR A 69 5.80 1.43 -0.10
C TYR A 69 6.53 2.61 -0.74
N ASP A 70 6.21 3.83 -0.34
CA ASP A 70 6.86 5.05 -0.84
C ASP A 70 8.34 5.08 -0.46
N LEU A 71 8.70 4.67 0.77
CA LEU A 71 10.08 4.53 1.21
C LEU A 71 10.85 3.48 0.40
N MET A 72 10.23 2.33 0.11
CA MET A 72 10.85 1.31 -0.74
C MET A 72 11.07 1.80 -2.17
N ALA A 73 10.11 2.55 -2.74
CA ALA A 73 10.27 3.16 -4.06
C ALA A 73 11.42 4.17 -4.08
N ALA A 74 11.48 5.07 -3.09
CA ALA A 74 12.56 6.04 -2.97
C ALA A 74 13.94 5.37 -2.78
N ALA A 75 14.00 4.26 -2.04
CA ALA A 75 15.23 3.50 -1.88
C ALA A 75 15.70 2.86 -3.20
N ALA A 76 14.78 2.34 -4.01
CA ALA A 76 15.11 1.79 -5.33
C ALA A 76 15.69 2.84 -6.27
N ASP A 77 15.16 4.06 -6.26
CA ASP A 77 15.68 5.18 -7.05
C ASP A 77 17.10 5.60 -6.58
N LEU A 78 17.40 5.49 -5.28
CA LEU A 78 18.74 5.79 -4.74
C LEU A 78 19.80 4.79 -5.21
N ASP A 79 19.47 3.50 -5.26
CA ASP A 79 20.37 2.46 -5.76
C ASP A 79 20.77 2.73 -7.24
N GLU A 80 19.83 3.18 -8.07
CA GLU A 80 20.10 3.56 -9.46
C GLU A 80 21.04 4.78 -9.56
N ILE A 81 20.84 5.78 -8.70
CA ILE A 81 21.70 6.97 -8.65
C ILE A 81 23.13 6.60 -8.21
N GLU A 82 23.30 5.68 -7.25
CA GLU A 82 24.61 5.22 -6.80
C GLU A 82 25.37 4.51 -7.94
N GLU A 83 24.68 3.68 -8.72
CA GLU A 83 25.27 3.01 -9.89
C GLU A 83 25.73 4.02 -10.96
N VAL A 84 24.88 5.01 -11.28
CA VAL A 84 25.23 6.07 -12.23
C VAL A 84 26.42 6.89 -11.73
N ASN A 85 26.48 7.17 -10.44
CA ASN A 85 27.60 7.90 -9.82
C ASN A 85 28.92 7.10 -9.93
N ALA A 86 28.91 5.81 -9.62
CA ALA A 86 30.07 4.94 -9.76
C ALA A 86 30.58 4.88 -11.21
N ASN A 87 29.67 4.76 -12.17
CA ASN A 87 29.99 4.78 -13.61
C ASN A 87 30.61 6.12 -14.04
N CYS A 88 30.06 7.24 -13.57
CA CYS A 88 30.60 8.58 -13.85
C CYS A 88 32.04 8.74 -13.33
N ILE A 89 32.32 8.28 -12.12
CA ILE A 89 33.67 8.29 -11.54
C ILE A 89 34.63 7.45 -12.39
N LEU A 90 34.22 6.26 -12.81
CA LEU A 90 35.03 5.37 -13.65
C LEU A 90 35.36 6.01 -15.01
N MET A 91 34.38 6.66 -15.65
CA MET A 91 34.61 7.38 -16.91
C MET A 91 35.61 8.52 -16.76
N GLY A 92 35.54 9.28 -15.67
CA GLY A 92 36.50 10.35 -15.37
C GLY A 92 37.92 9.81 -15.22
N ASN A 93 38.10 8.71 -14.48
CA ASN A 93 39.41 8.07 -14.30
C ASN A 93 40.00 7.55 -15.62
N LEU A 94 39.17 6.97 -16.50
CA LEU A 94 39.60 6.48 -17.81
C LEU A 94 40.00 7.62 -18.75
N GLN A 95 39.25 8.73 -18.74
CA GLN A 95 39.59 9.93 -19.51
C GLN A 95 40.91 10.55 -19.03
N GLN A 96 41.12 10.65 -17.71
CA GLN A 96 42.37 11.15 -17.11
C GLN A 96 43.57 10.26 -17.44
N ALA A 97 43.42 8.93 -17.36
CA ALA A 97 44.47 7.99 -17.75
C ALA A 97 44.84 8.13 -19.24
N SER A 98 43.84 8.40 -20.09
CA SER A 98 44.03 8.59 -21.53
C SER A 98 44.72 9.92 -21.87
N SER A 99 44.47 10.99 -21.09
CA SER A 99 45.15 12.29 -21.26
C SER A 99 46.55 12.34 -20.63
N SER A 100 46.81 11.49 -19.63
CA SER A 100 48.13 11.34 -18.99
C SER A 100 49.18 10.71 -19.92
N GLY A 101 48.74 9.98 -20.94
CA GLY A 101 49.61 9.29 -21.91
C GLY A 101 50.26 10.16 -23.00
N THR A 102 50.08 11.49 -23.00
CA THR A 102 50.57 12.36 -24.10
C THR A 102 51.67 13.35 -23.72
N GLN A 103 52.27 13.26 -22.52
CA GLN A 103 53.27 14.25 -22.08
C GLN A 103 54.48 13.68 -21.33
N THR A 104 55.14 12.62 -21.81
CA THR A 104 56.51 12.31 -21.35
C THR A 104 57.30 11.55 -22.42
N ASP A 105 57.54 12.13 -23.60
CA ASP A 105 58.81 11.92 -24.32
C ASP A 105 58.92 12.89 -25.50
N SER A 106 59.33 14.12 -25.24
CA SER A 106 59.91 15.01 -26.25
C SER A 106 60.64 16.13 -25.51
N THR A 107 61.71 15.77 -24.80
CA THR A 107 62.79 16.73 -24.57
C THR A 107 63.37 17.09 -25.93
N PRO A 108 63.26 18.34 -26.44
CA PRO A 108 64.03 18.72 -27.61
C PRO A 108 65.47 18.88 -27.15
N VAL A 109 66.27 17.83 -27.30
CA VAL A 109 67.72 17.88 -27.19
C VAL A 109 68.22 18.69 -28.37
N TYR A 110 68.59 19.95 -28.14
CA TYR A 110 69.40 20.72 -29.08
C TYR A 110 70.85 20.60 -28.64
N ASP A 111 71.62 19.78 -29.37
CA ASP A 111 73.07 19.80 -29.33
C ASP A 111 73.53 21.15 -29.85
N THR A 112 73.94 22.04 -28.94
CA THR A 112 74.63 23.28 -29.31
C THR A 112 76.12 22.96 -29.42
N ASP A 113 76.49 22.23 -30.47
CA ASP A 113 77.87 22.14 -30.92
C ASP A 113 78.01 22.95 -32.21
N GLY A 114 78.65 24.11 -32.11
CA GLY A 114 78.81 24.98 -33.27
C GLY A 114 79.65 26.22 -33.01
N SER A 115 80.96 25.98 -32.96
CA SER A 115 82.02 26.84 -33.52
C SER A 115 82.79 27.75 -32.55
N ALA A 116 84.04 27.33 -32.33
CA ALA A 116 85.16 28.24 -32.14
C ALA A 116 85.40 29.04 -33.43
N GLU A 117 85.57 30.35 -33.30
CA GLU A 117 86.69 31.19 -33.78
C GLU A 117 86.54 32.61 -33.23
#